data_AF-E3LL40-F1
#
_entry.id   AF-E3LL40-F1
#
_cell.length_a   1.000
_cell.length_b   1.000
_cell.length_c   1.000
_cell.angle_alpha   90.00
_cell.angle_beta   90.00
_cell.angle_gamma   90.00
#
_symmetry.space_group_name_H-M   'P 1'
#
loop_
_entity.id
_entity.type
_entity.pdbx_description
1 polymer ?
#
loop_
_entity_poly.entity_id
_entity_poly.type
_entity_poly.pdbx_seq_one_letter_code
_entity_poly.pdbx_strand_id
1 'polypeptide(L)'
;MAFQPILHEFSVLQRFDRSPQLSIMNFINLISIVIHAFLFYLTINENQRRESKTYRVLFIIKTVTLWLSQLHWGSLHSLVFLFPFSGLYGIGYLSSVFSSFALVVRILEYRSVFVLFYFQNIWLNLFCTTVFMLYLILILRLRTLARTESKFSFSSSTYVVFISILLVYCYVPMIFCWLSAYSTASEIHDYVSKYYPRCVKVLNVRGVFVYTDDWKFQRIIYCARIVLATGGALYLILNQIILYEIQQQCKTLSSHILKYHRKAMKDTLIQNVILFLFLALAPFIQIWNAYKTPEEDTINLTIAANLIFVSAPIPCTLTVIFQNSSYREFIFSKIGFQDRERTRIDSTHHVPN
;
A
#
# COMPACT_ATOMS: atom_id res chain seq x y z
N MET A 1 9.38 24.06 25.51
CA MET A 1 10.81 23.74 25.76
C MET A 1 11.64 24.60 24.82
N ALA A 2 12.62 25.34 25.35
CA ALA A 2 13.56 26.06 24.49
C ALA A 2 14.52 25.02 23.86
N PHE A 3 14.43 24.85 22.54
CA PHE A 3 15.37 24.01 21.81
C PHE A 3 16.76 24.66 21.87
N GLN A 4 17.75 23.93 22.39
CA GLN A 4 19.14 24.32 22.24
C GLN A 4 19.64 23.95 20.84
N PRO A 5 20.54 24.73 20.24
CA PRO A 5 21.10 24.40 18.93
C PRO A 5 21.85 23.07 18.99
N ILE A 6 21.52 22.17 18.05
CA ILE A 6 22.13 20.86 17.90
C ILE A 6 23.36 21.02 17.00
N LEU A 7 24.54 20.78 17.58
CA LEU A 7 25.83 20.93 16.89
C LEU A 7 26.33 19.63 16.24
N HIS A 8 25.52 18.56 16.28
CA HIS A 8 25.86 17.31 15.61
C HIS A 8 25.87 17.49 14.09
N GLU A 9 26.84 16.85 13.44
CA GLU A 9 26.78 16.64 12.00
C GLU A 9 26.06 15.33 11.72
N PHE A 10 25.15 15.36 10.74
CA PHE A 10 24.41 14.19 10.32
C PHE A 10 25.14 13.55 9.13
N SER A 11 25.59 12.31 9.27
CA SER A 11 26.34 11.59 8.23
C SER A 11 25.55 11.48 6.91
N VAL A 12 24.24 11.28 7.02
CA VAL A 12 23.29 11.21 5.89
C VAL A 12 23.23 12.50 5.06
N LEU A 13 23.59 13.65 5.64
CA LEU A 13 23.65 14.96 4.96
C LEU A 13 25.03 15.25 4.34
N GLN A 14 26.04 14.43 4.63
CA GLN A 14 27.36 14.56 3.99
C GLN A 14 27.36 13.97 2.57
N ARG A 15 26.45 13.04 2.27
CA ARG A 15 26.28 12.39 0.96
C ARG A 15 24.83 12.43 0.51
N PHE A 16 24.52 13.36 -0.40
CA PHE A 16 23.19 13.47 -1.02
C PHE A 16 23.01 12.60 -2.27
N ASP A 17 24.07 11.94 -2.75
CA ASP A 17 23.94 11.04 -3.88
C ASP A 17 23.03 9.85 -3.49
N ARG A 18 21.94 9.75 -4.23
CA ARG A 18 20.92 8.69 -4.13
C ARG A 18 20.62 8.12 -5.52
N SER A 19 21.49 8.35 -6.49
CA SER A 19 21.31 7.93 -7.89
C SER A 19 20.97 6.43 -8.06
N PRO A 20 21.51 5.48 -7.26
CA PRO A 20 21.12 4.08 -7.40
C PRO A 20 19.65 3.83 -7.07
N GLN A 21 19.08 4.61 -6.14
CA GLN A 21 17.69 4.44 -5.70
C GLN A 21 16.72 4.61 -6.87
N LEU A 22 16.82 5.73 -7.60
CA LEU A 22 15.89 6.06 -8.68
C LEU A 22 16.00 5.05 -9.83
N SER A 23 17.22 4.71 -10.26
CA SER A 23 17.43 3.77 -11.36
C SER A 23 16.86 2.38 -11.06
N ILE A 24 17.10 1.86 -9.85
CA ILE A 24 16.60 0.54 -9.46
C ILE A 24 15.08 0.57 -9.28
N MET A 25 14.51 1.62 -8.67
CA MET A 25 13.05 1.76 -8.54
C MET A 25 12.34 1.84 -9.90
N ASN A 26 12.92 2.55 -10.86
CA ASN A 26 12.39 2.62 -12.22
C ASN A 26 12.39 1.24 -12.89
N PHE A 27 13.46 0.47 -12.71
CA PHE A 27 13.52 -0.90 -13.21
C PHE A 27 12.46 -1.81 -12.55
N ILE A 28 12.30 -1.73 -11.22
CA ILE A 28 11.24 -2.46 -10.50
C ILE A 28 9.86 -2.07 -11.03
N ASN A 29 9.60 -0.77 -11.21
CA ASN A 29 8.32 -0.29 -11.72
C ASN A 29 8.06 -0.74 -13.17
N LEU A 30 9.10 -0.82 -14.01
CA LEU A 30 8.99 -1.38 -15.36
C LEU A 30 8.56 -2.85 -15.32
N ILE A 31 9.20 -3.67 -14.48
CA ILE A 31 8.79 -5.06 -14.26
C ILE A 31 7.34 -5.12 -13.74
N SER A 32 7.00 -4.26 -12.79
CA SER A 32 5.66 -4.19 -12.23
C SER A 32 4.62 -3.88 -13.30
N ILE A 33 4.89 -2.96 -14.24
CA ILE A 33 3.99 -2.63 -15.35
C ILE A 33 3.68 -3.88 -16.18
N VAL A 34 4.70 -4.64 -16.58
CA VAL A 34 4.53 -5.84 -17.40
C VAL A 34 3.67 -6.88 -16.68
N ILE A 35 3.98 -7.16 -15.41
CA ILE A 35 3.27 -8.15 -14.60
C ILE A 35 1.80 -7.75 -14.37
N HIS A 36 1.52 -6.47 -14.11
CA HIS A 36 0.16 -6.00 -13.88
C HIS A 36 -0.65 -5.95 -15.17
N ALA A 37 -0.05 -5.53 -16.29
CA ALA A 37 -0.68 -5.60 -17.60
C ALA A 37 -1.11 -7.04 -17.92
N PHE A 38 -0.25 -8.02 -17.61
CA PHE A 38 -0.58 -9.43 -17.77
C PHE A 38 -1.74 -9.88 -16.86
N LEU A 39 -1.73 -9.50 -15.57
CA LEU A 39 -2.85 -9.78 -14.67
C LEU A 39 -4.17 -9.17 -15.16
N PHE A 40 -4.15 -7.92 -15.64
CA PHE A 40 -5.36 -7.27 -16.15
C PHE A 40 -5.88 -7.95 -17.41
N TYR A 41 -5.00 -8.35 -18.32
CA TYR A 41 -5.35 -9.14 -19.49
C TYR A 41 -6.07 -10.44 -19.08
N LEU A 42 -5.52 -11.19 -18.12
CA LEU A 42 -6.13 -12.41 -17.60
C LEU A 42 -7.48 -12.15 -16.93
N THR A 43 -7.57 -11.10 -16.12
CA THR A 43 -8.78 -10.76 -15.35
C THR A 43 -9.94 -10.32 -16.27
N ILE A 44 -9.64 -9.63 -17.36
CA ILE A 44 -10.64 -9.13 -18.33
C ILE A 44 -11.09 -10.25 -19.29
N ASN A 45 -10.15 -11.01 -19.83
CA ASN A 45 -10.44 -11.98 -20.90
C ASN A 45 -10.94 -13.32 -20.39
N GLU A 46 -10.66 -13.68 -19.14
CA GLU A 46 -11.15 -14.94 -18.61
C GLU A 46 -12.61 -14.83 -18.19
N ASN A 47 -13.48 -15.57 -18.88
CA ASN A 47 -14.90 -15.74 -18.55
C ASN A 47 -15.07 -16.56 -17.26
N GLN A 48 -14.56 -16.05 -16.13
CA GLN A 48 -14.66 -16.72 -14.84
C GLN A 48 -16.11 -16.70 -14.36
N ARG A 49 -16.89 -17.75 -14.61
CA ARG A 49 -18.30 -17.84 -14.15
C ARG A 49 -18.47 -17.92 -12.62
N ARG A 50 -17.38 -17.98 -11.84
CA ARG A 50 -17.40 -18.28 -10.39
C ARG A 50 -17.35 -17.05 -9.48
N GLU A 51 -16.82 -15.91 -9.93
CA GLU A 51 -16.69 -14.70 -9.11
C GLU A 51 -17.72 -13.63 -9.48
N SER A 52 -18.26 -12.93 -8.48
CA SER A 52 -19.24 -11.86 -8.71
C SER A 52 -18.61 -10.66 -9.40
N LYS A 53 -19.41 -9.92 -10.21
CA LYS A 53 -18.95 -8.69 -10.88
C LYS A 53 -18.41 -7.67 -9.86
N THR A 54 -19.09 -7.52 -8.73
CA THR A 54 -18.68 -6.61 -7.65
C THR A 54 -17.31 -6.96 -7.10
N TYR A 55 -17.03 -8.24 -6.85
CA TYR A 55 -15.71 -8.67 -6.37
C TYR A 55 -14.60 -8.30 -7.35
N ARG A 56 -14.81 -8.53 -8.66
CA ARG A 56 -13.82 -8.21 -9.70
C ARG A 56 -13.53 -6.73 -9.78
N VAL A 57 -14.56 -5.88 -9.73
CA VAL A 57 -14.37 -4.43 -9.75
C VAL A 57 -13.54 -3.98 -8.54
N LEU A 58 -13.88 -4.44 -7.33
CA LEU A 58 -13.10 -4.12 -6.13
C LEU A 58 -11.65 -4.62 -6.23
N PHE A 59 -11.44 -5.83 -6.76
CA PHE A 59 -10.12 -6.41 -6.95
C PHE A 59 -9.28 -5.62 -7.96
N ILE A 60 -9.86 -5.20 -9.09
CA ILE A 60 -9.18 -4.38 -10.11
C ILE A 60 -8.82 -3.02 -9.51
N ILE A 61 -9.76 -2.34 -8.84
CA ILE A 61 -9.48 -1.04 -8.20
C ILE A 61 -8.36 -1.18 -7.18
N LYS A 62 -8.41 -2.19 -6.31
CA LYS A 62 -7.32 -2.49 -5.34
C LYS A 62 -5.97 -2.61 -6.05
N THR A 63 -5.92 -3.38 -7.13
CA THR A 63 -4.68 -3.70 -7.83
C THR A 63 -4.12 -2.50 -8.59
N VAL A 64 -4.97 -1.74 -9.29
CA VAL A 64 -4.60 -0.51 -10.00
C VAL A 64 -4.11 0.54 -9.01
N THR A 65 -4.84 0.77 -7.92
CA THR A 65 -4.47 1.80 -6.93
C THR A 65 -3.18 1.47 -6.19
N LEU A 66 -2.93 0.18 -5.88
CA LEU A 66 -1.66 -0.27 -5.32
C LEU A 66 -0.50 -0.04 -6.29
N TRP A 67 -0.65 -0.47 -7.55
CA TRP A 67 0.37 -0.29 -8.58
C TRP A 67 0.67 1.19 -8.83
N LEU A 68 -0.36 2.03 -8.99
CA LEU A 68 -0.20 3.47 -9.17
C LEU A 68 0.44 4.14 -7.95
N SER A 69 0.10 3.69 -6.73
CA SER A 69 0.73 4.16 -5.50
C SER A 69 2.24 3.89 -5.54
N GLN A 70 2.68 2.70 -5.94
CA GLN A 70 4.11 2.38 -6.01
C GLN A 70 4.84 3.01 -7.20
N LEU A 71 4.17 3.18 -8.33
CA LEU A 71 4.69 3.96 -9.45
C LEU A 71 4.92 5.42 -9.04
N HIS A 72 3.94 6.01 -8.34
CA HIS A 72 4.04 7.36 -7.82
C HIS A 72 5.17 7.48 -6.80
N TRP A 73 5.25 6.56 -5.84
CA TRP A 73 6.29 6.56 -4.82
C TRP A 73 7.69 6.35 -5.42
N GLY A 74 7.87 5.36 -6.29
CA GLY A 74 9.19 4.93 -6.75
C GLY A 74 9.77 5.74 -7.91
N SER A 75 8.93 6.19 -8.85
CA SER A 75 9.39 6.84 -10.09
C SER A 75 9.00 8.31 -10.18
N LEU A 76 7.73 8.63 -9.93
CA LEU A 76 7.25 10.01 -10.10
C LEU A 76 7.81 10.92 -9.02
N HIS A 77 7.71 10.49 -7.76
CA HIS A 77 8.19 11.26 -6.63
C HIS A 77 9.57 10.82 -6.14
N SER A 78 9.78 9.51 -6.00
CA SER A 78 10.99 8.88 -5.45
C SER A 78 11.45 9.56 -4.17
N LEU A 79 10.71 9.32 -3.07
CA LEU A 79 11.02 9.93 -1.78
C LEU A 79 12.32 9.39 -1.19
N VAL A 80 13.10 10.32 -0.65
CA VAL A 80 14.31 10.06 0.12
C VAL A 80 14.09 10.62 1.51
N PHE A 81 14.13 9.75 2.51
CA PHE A 81 14.16 10.15 3.92
C PHE A 81 15.60 10.48 4.34
N LEU A 82 15.75 11.54 5.13
CA LEU A 82 17.04 11.99 5.65
C LEU A 82 17.27 11.52 7.09
N PHE A 83 16.55 10.50 7.57
CA PHE A 83 16.64 10.06 8.96
C PHE A 83 18.06 9.67 9.37
N PRO A 84 18.53 10.01 10.58
CA PRO A 84 17.74 10.56 11.70
C PRO A 84 17.47 12.08 11.63
N PHE A 85 17.99 12.80 10.63
CA PHE A 85 17.56 14.17 10.37
C PHE A 85 16.10 14.16 9.90
N SER A 86 15.23 14.93 10.57
CA SER A 86 13.78 14.97 10.34
C SER A 86 13.42 15.73 9.05
N GLY A 87 13.91 15.22 7.92
CA GLY A 87 13.66 15.79 6.60
C GLY A 87 13.47 14.73 5.52
N LEU A 88 12.93 15.18 4.40
CA LEU A 88 12.69 14.37 3.21
C LEU A 88 12.77 15.23 1.95
N TYR A 89 13.10 14.62 0.83
CA TYR A 89 13.05 15.26 -0.48
C TYR A 89 12.75 14.21 -1.56
N GLY A 90 12.49 14.65 -2.79
CA GLY A 90 12.16 13.79 -3.92
C GLY A 90 13.24 13.83 -4.98
N ILE A 91 13.56 12.69 -5.57
CA ILE A 91 14.51 12.57 -6.71
C ILE A 91 13.83 12.10 -8.00
N GLY A 92 12.51 11.89 -7.98
CA GLY A 92 11.76 11.37 -9.12
C GLY A 92 11.53 12.38 -10.24
N TYR A 93 10.92 11.93 -11.33
CA TYR A 93 10.71 12.74 -12.54
C TYR A 93 9.90 14.03 -12.30
N LEU A 94 9.04 14.05 -11.28
CA LEU A 94 8.20 15.19 -10.94
C LEU A 94 8.72 16.01 -9.75
N SER A 95 9.86 15.65 -9.16
CA SER A 95 10.40 16.36 -7.99
C SER A 95 10.99 17.74 -8.32
N SER A 96 11.33 18.00 -9.58
CA SER A 96 11.77 19.31 -10.03
C SER A 96 10.61 20.31 -10.14
N VAL A 97 9.40 19.82 -10.42
CA VAL A 97 8.20 20.63 -10.61
C VAL A 97 7.42 20.80 -9.31
N PHE A 98 7.44 19.78 -8.44
CA PHE A 98 6.63 19.74 -7.22
C PHE A 98 7.51 19.59 -5.97
N SER A 99 7.19 20.35 -4.91
CA SER A 99 7.85 20.12 -3.63
C SER A 99 7.46 18.74 -3.07
N SER A 100 8.30 18.18 -2.22
CA SER A 100 8.05 16.87 -1.61
C SER A 100 6.85 16.77 -0.68
N PHE A 101 6.21 17.90 -0.43
CA PHE A 101 5.08 18.00 0.46
C PHE A 101 3.85 18.60 -0.23
N ALA A 102 4.00 19.75 -0.89
CA ALA A 102 2.90 20.55 -1.45
C ALA A 102 3.09 20.92 -2.93
N LEU A 103 1.98 20.90 -3.66
CA LEU A 103 1.73 21.57 -4.93
C LEU A 103 0.86 22.81 -4.64
N VAL A 104 1.45 24.01 -4.63
CA VAL A 104 0.64 25.24 -4.62
C VAL A 104 0.22 25.54 -6.05
N VAL A 105 -1.01 25.20 -6.42
CA VAL A 105 -1.59 25.62 -7.68
C VAL A 105 -2.29 26.96 -7.44
N ARG A 106 -1.75 28.01 -8.04
CA ARG A 106 -2.38 29.33 -8.12
C ARG A 106 -3.38 29.30 -9.27
N ILE A 107 -4.63 28.90 -9.01
CA ILE A 107 -5.71 29.00 -10.00
C ILE A 107 -6.35 30.39 -9.84
N LEU A 108 -6.43 31.10 -10.97
CA LEU A 108 -7.10 32.38 -11.20
C LEU A 108 -6.38 33.64 -10.70
N GLU A 109 -5.90 34.39 -11.68
CA GLU A 109 -5.26 35.69 -11.62
C GLU A 109 -6.14 36.82 -11.03
N TYR A 110 -7.39 36.54 -10.63
CA TYR A 110 -8.36 37.57 -10.25
C TYR A 110 -9.11 37.36 -8.92
N ARG A 111 -8.92 36.22 -8.25
CA ARG A 111 -9.49 35.99 -6.91
C ARG A 111 -8.58 34.99 -6.20
N SER A 112 -7.95 35.41 -5.11
CA SER A 112 -6.99 34.66 -4.31
C SER A 112 -7.58 33.36 -3.74
N VAL A 113 -7.80 32.35 -4.58
CA VAL A 113 -8.16 30.99 -4.18
C VAL A 113 -6.90 30.15 -4.29
N PHE A 114 -6.21 29.99 -3.16
CA PHE A 114 -5.09 29.06 -3.07
C PHE A 114 -5.64 27.63 -2.97
N VAL A 115 -5.55 26.86 -4.05
CA VAL A 115 -5.80 25.42 -3.99
C VAL A 115 -4.46 24.73 -3.73
N LEU A 116 -4.21 24.42 -2.46
CA LEU A 116 -3.09 23.56 -2.08
C LEU A 116 -3.44 22.12 -2.41
N PHE A 117 -2.94 21.65 -3.54
CA PHE A 117 -2.80 20.23 -3.77
C PHE A 117 -1.56 19.76 -3.02
N TYR A 118 -1.55 18.54 -2.50
CA TYR A 118 -0.35 18.00 -1.89
C TYR A 118 0.02 16.78 -2.71
N PHE A 119 1.15 16.83 -3.41
CA PHE A 119 1.57 15.75 -4.31
C PHE A 119 1.70 14.42 -3.55
N GLN A 120 2.19 14.48 -2.31
CA GLN A 120 2.21 13.34 -1.40
C GLN A 120 0.81 12.85 -0.96
N ASN A 121 -0.21 13.72 -0.99
CA ASN A 121 -1.58 13.31 -0.76
C ASN A 121 -2.13 12.47 -1.91
N ILE A 122 -1.64 12.61 -3.16
CA ILE A 122 -2.05 11.72 -4.25
C ILE A 122 -1.64 10.29 -3.91
N TRP A 123 -0.39 10.09 -3.49
CA TRP A 123 0.09 8.79 -3.03
C TRP A 123 -0.70 8.26 -1.84
N LEU A 124 -0.92 9.07 -0.79
CA LEU A 124 -1.69 8.66 0.38
C LEU A 124 -3.12 8.25 -0.02
N ASN A 125 -3.80 9.01 -0.88
CA ASN A 125 -5.14 8.67 -1.34
C ASN A 125 -5.16 7.35 -2.12
N LEU A 126 -4.20 7.12 -3.02
CA LEU A 126 -4.09 5.85 -3.76
C LEU A 126 -3.86 4.67 -2.79
N PHE A 127 -3.00 4.86 -1.79
CA PHE A 127 -2.70 3.85 -0.79
C PHE A 127 -3.90 3.56 0.12
N CYS A 128 -4.56 4.60 0.64
CA CYS A 128 -5.80 4.50 1.42
C CYS A 128 -6.91 3.80 0.62
N THR A 129 -7.02 4.08 -0.69
CA THR A 129 -7.97 3.38 -1.57
C THR A 129 -7.66 1.89 -1.62
N THR A 130 -6.38 1.51 -1.75
CA THR A 130 -5.97 0.10 -1.74
C THR A 130 -6.41 -0.61 -0.46
N VAL A 131 -6.13 0.00 0.70
CA VAL A 131 -6.47 -0.55 2.02
C VAL A 131 -7.99 -0.64 2.19
N PHE A 132 -8.72 0.39 1.78
CA PHE A 132 -10.17 0.40 1.84
C PHE A 132 -10.78 -0.72 0.98
N MET A 133 -10.29 -0.92 -0.25
CA MET A 133 -10.74 -2.01 -1.12
C MET A 133 -10.44 -3.40 -0.53
N LEU A 134 -9.31 -3.58 0.17
CA LEU A 134 -9.00 -4.82 0.88
C LEU A 134 -10.08 -5.16 1.92
N TYR A 135 -10.50 -4.18 2.70
CA TYR A 135 -11.57 -4.38 3.68
C TYR A 135 -12.93 -4.60 3.01
N LEU A 136 -13.27 -3.86 1.95
CA LEU A 136 -14.52 -4.08 1.21
C LEU A 136 -14.61 -5.50 0.64
N ILE A 137 -13.49 -6.06 0.17
CA ILE A 137 -13.43 -7.46 -0.26
C ILE A 137 -13.75 -8.43 0.89
N LEU A 138 -13.22 -8.18 2.09
CA LEU A 138 -13.54 -9.01 3.27
C LEU A 138 -15.01 -8.88 3.67
N ILE A 139 -15.55 -7.65 3.68
CA ILE A 139 -16.95 -7.39 4.01
C ILE A 139 -17.88 -8.07 3.01
N LEU A 140 -17.58 -7.97 1.71
CA LEU A 140 -18.34 -8.63 0.65
C LEU A 140 -18.35 -10.15 0.85
N ARG A 141 -17.21 -10.74 1.21
CA ARG A 141 -17.11 -12.17 1.54
C ARG A 141 -17.91 -12.54 2.78
N LEU A 142 -17.78 -11.77 3.86
CA LEU A 142 -18.54 -11.97 5.09
C LEU A 142 -20.04 -11.95 4.79
N ARG A 143 -20.52 -10.94 4.05
CA ARG A 143 -21.92 -10.83 3.64
C ARG A 143 -22.41 -12.01 2.82
N THR A 144 -21.55 -12.57 1.97
CA THR A 144 -21.89 -13.75 1.13
C THR A 144 -21.97 -15.04 1.96
N LEU A 145 -21.23 -15.11 3.08
CA LEU A 145 -21.09 -16.32 3.90
C LEU A 145 -21.92 -16.31 5.18
N ALA A 146 -22.31 -15.13 5.67
CA ALA A 146 -23.09 -14.98 6.90
C ALA A 146 -24.43 -15.72 6.79
N ARG A 147 -24.70 -16.61 7.73
CA ARG A 147 -26.02 -17.26 7.87
C ARG A 147 -27.09 -16.23 8.21
N THR A 148 -28.33 -16.43 7.75
CA THR A 148 -29.46 -15.54 8.09
C THR A 148 -29.64 -15.34 9.59
N GLU A 149 -29.44 -16.41 10.37
CA GLU A 149 -29.52 -16.41 11.84
C GLU A 149 -28.22 -15.97 12.54
N SER A 150 -27.18 -15.63 11.79
CA SER A 150 -25.91 -15.18 12.39
C SER A 150 -26.01 -13.74 12.87
N LYS A 151 -25.37 -13.45 14.00
CA LYS A 151 -25.14 -12.08 14.49
C LYS A 151 -24.33 -11.22 13.50
N PHE A 152 -23.68 -11.84 12.52
CA PHE A 152 -22.92 -11.17 11.45
C PHE A 152 -23.72 -10.95 10.17
N SER A 153 -24.99 -11.38 10.14
CA SER A 153 -25.94 -11.02 9.07
C SER A 153 -26.57 -9.68 9.39
N PHE A 154 -25.99 -8.62 8.83
CA PHE A 154 -26.46 -7.25 9.05
C PHE A 154 -27.43 -6.78 7.95
N SER A 155 -28.30 -5.84 8.30
CA SER A 155 -29.13 -5.12 7.33
C SER A 155 -28.26 -4.31 6.36
N SER A 156 -28.78 -4.02 5.16
CA SER A 156 -28.07 -3.17 4.18
C SER A 156 -27.69 -1.80 4.77
N SER A 157 -28.55 -1.19 5.59
CA SER A 157 -28.29 0.10 6.24
C SER A 157 -27.11 0.02 7.21
N THR A 158 -27.03 -1.05 8.00
CA THR A 158 -25.92 -1.29 8.92
C THR A 158 -24.59 -1.46 8.16
N TYR A 159 -24.59 -2.16 7.02
CA TYR A 159 -23.41 -2.26 6.16
C TYR A 159 -22.97 -0.90 5.62
N VAL A 160 -23.92 -0.04 5.21
CA VAL A 160 -23.60 1.33 4.75
C VAL A 160 -22.93 2.14 5.87
N VAL A 161 -23.48 2.11 7.09
CA VAL A 161 -22.88 2.80 8.24
C VAL A 161 -21.46 2.29 8.52
N PHE A 162 -21.27 0.96 8.53
CA PHE A 162 -19.96 0.36 8.77
C PHE A 162 -18.93 0.74 7.69
N ILE A 163 -19.34 0.72 6.41
CA ILE A 163 -18.50 1.13 5.28
C ILE A 163 -18.12 2.61 5.38
N SER A 164 -19.04 3.48 5.78
CA SER A 164 -18.76 4.91 5.98
C SER A 164 -17.76 5.15 7.11
N ILE A 165 -17.91 4.46 8.24
CA ILE A 165 -16.94 4.53 9.35
C ILE A 165 -15.55 4.06 8.89
N LEU A 166 -15.51 2.95 8.16
CA LEU A 166 -14.27 2.39 7.62
C LEU A 166 -13.60 3.33 6.62
N LEU A 167 -14.38 4.02 5.78
CA LEU A 167 -13.87 5.03 4.85
C LEU A 167 -13.19 6.16 5.61
N VAL A 168 -13.85 6.71 6.63
CA VAL A 168 -13.29 7.76 7.49
C VAL A 168 -12.01 7.28 8.17
N TYR A 169 -12.02 6.06 8.73
CA TYR A 169 -10.86 5.46 9.37
C TYR A 169 -9.66 5.30 8.41
N CYS A 170 -9.89 4.89 7.16
CA CYS A 170 -8.81 4.67 6.20
C CYS A 170 -8.18 5.97 5.70
N TYR A 171 -8.98 7.03 5.47
CA TYR A 171 -8.51 8.25 4.83
C TYR A 171 -8.09 9.34 5.82
N VAL A 172 -8.89 9.59 6.86
CA VAL A 172 -8.74 10.81 7.65
C VAL A 172 -7.46 10.86 8.50
N PRO A 173 -7.08 9.83 9.28
CA PRO A 173 -6.00 9.97 10.27
C PRO A 173 -4.65 10.38 9.68
N MET A 174 -4.19 9.65 8.65
CA MET A 174 -2.89 9.90 8.03
C MET A 174 -2.89 11.17 7.18
N ILE A 175 -3.96 11.43 6.40
CA ILE A 175 -4.08 12.66 5.60
C ILE A 175 -4.05 13.87 6.52
N PHE A 176 -4.82 13.87 7.61
CA PHE A 176 -4.83 14.96 8.57
C PHE A 176 -3.47 15.18 9.25
N CYS A 177 -2.81 14.11 9.69
CA CYS A 177 -1.48 14.21 10.31
C CYS A 177 -0.43 14.75 9.34
N TRP A 178 -0.53 14.39 8.05
CA TRP A 178 0.36 14.90 7.01
C TRP A 178 0.07 16.39 6.73
N LEU A 179 -1.18 16.76 6.50
CA LEU A 179 -1.55 18.16 6.23
C LEU A 179 -1.15 19.11 7.36
N SER A 180 -1.39 18.70 8.61
CA SER A 180 -1.06 19.49 9.79
C SER A 180 0.44 19.55 10.10
N ALA A 181 1.28 18.78 9.42
CA ALA A 181 2.73 18.82 9.60
C ALA A 181 3.44 19.77 8.63
N TYR A 182 2.70 20.43 7.73
CA TYR A 182 3.25 21.39 6.78
C TYR A 182 4.04 22.51 7.49
N SER A 183 5.08 22.97 6.80
CA SER A 183 5.90 24.11 7.19
C SER A 183 6.31 24.86 5.93
N THR A 184 6.32 26.18 5.99
CA THR A 184 6.69 27.03 4.84
C THR A 184 8.21 27.00 4.60
N ALA A 185 8.65 27.40 3.40
CA ALA A 185 10.08 27.45 3.07
C ALA A 185 10.87 28.39 3.99
N SER A 186 10.27 29.53 4.40
CA SER A 186 10.88 30.45 5.36
C SER A 186 11.00 29.85 6.75
N GLU A 187 9.94 29.18 7.25
CA GLU A 187 9.98 28.49 8.54
C GLU A 187 11.05 27.40 8.56
N ILE A 188 11.20 26.65 7.47
CA ILE A 188 12.23 25.61 7.32
C ILE A 188 13.63 26.24 7.36
N HIS A 189 13.85 27.31 6.60
CA HIS A 189 15.13 28.00 6.55
C HIS A 189 15.54 28.55 7.93
N ASP A 190 14.62 29.22 8.61
CA ASP A 190 14.85 29.81 9.93
C ASP A 190 15.10 28.72 10.99
N TYR A 191 14.32 27.64 10.95
CA TYR A 191 14.49 26.51 11.87
C TYR A 191 15.84 25.82 11.70
N VAL A 192 16.24 25.48 10.46
CA VAL A 192 17.53 24.82 10.19
C VAL A 192 18.69 25.73 10.55
N SER A 193 18.63 27.01 10.18
CA SER A 193 19.70 27.97 10.47
C SER A 193 19.89 28.18 11.98
N LYS A 194 18.79 28.20 12.74
CA LYS A 194 18.81 28.42 14.18
C LYS A 194 19.20 27.18 14.99
N TYR A 195 18.64 26.02 14.66
CA TYR A 195 18.78 24.81 15.49
C TYR A 195 19.75 23.77 14.92
N TYR A 196 20.08 23.83 13.63
CA TYR A 196 21.00 22.91 12.97
C TYR A 196 22.04 23.67 12.10
N PRO A 197 22.84 24.58 12.69
CA PRO A 197 23.71 25.49 11.94
C PRO A 197 24.78 24.78 11.10
N ARG A 198 25.17 23.53 11.45
CA ARG A 198 26.09 22.72 10.64
C ARG A 198 25.44 22.00 9.47
N CYS A 199 24.10 21.97 9.41
CA CYS A 199 23.33 21.24 8.41
C CYS A 199 22.73 22.13 7.31
N VAL A 200 23.05 23.43 7.28
CA VAL A 200 22.47 24.41 6.35
C VAL A 200 22.60 24.01 4.87
N LYS A 201 23.61 23.19 4.52
CA LYS A 201 23.76 22.59 3.18
C LYS A 201 22.51 21.86 2.69
N VAL A 202 21.69 21.32 3.60
CA VAL A 202 20.43 20.64 3.27
C VAL A 202 19.42 21.55 2.57
N LEU A 203 19.47 22.85 2.85
CA LEU A 203 18.57 23.85 2.26
C LEU A 203 18.85 24.08 0.77
N ASN A 204 20.03 23.71 0.28
CA ASN A 204 20.38 23.78 -1.13
C ASN A 204 19.73 22.63 -1.95
N VAL A 205 19.18 21.61 -1.30
CA VAL A 205 18.49 20.52 -1.97
C VAL A 205 17.12 20.99 -2.43
N ARG A 206 16.89 20.96 -3.74
CA ARG A 206 15.63 21.39 -4.34
C ARG A 206 14.47 20.54 -3.84
N GLY A 207 13.40 21.21 -3.39
CA GLY A 207 12.17 20.56 -2.93
C GLY A 207 12.27 19.88 -1.56
N VAL A 208 13.35 20.11 -0.83
CA VAL A 208 13.52 19.57 0.53
C VAL A 208 12.44 20.07 1.47
N PHE A 209 11.99 19.17 2.32
CA PHE A 209 11.06 19.43 3.40
C PHE A 209 11.68 19.00 4.72
N VAL A 210 11.63 19.87 5.72
CA VAL A 210 12.14 19.59 7.07
C VAL A 210 11.00 19.84 8.05
N TYR A 211 10.82 18.93 9.00
CA TYR A 211 9.86 19.12 10.08
C TYR A 211 10.40 20.19 11.03
N THR A 212 9.72 21.35 11.10
CA THR A 212 10.16 22.51 11.92
C THR A 212 9.81 22.40 13.40
N ASP A 213 9.25 21.27 13.81
CA ASP A 213 8.87 20.98 15.18
C ASP A 213 8.91 19.46 15.40
N ASP A 214 9.56 19.03 16.47
CA ASP A 214 9.65 17.63 16.87
C ASP A 214 8.26 17.02 17.04
N TRP A 215 7.30 17.79 17.53
CA TRP A 215 5.92 17.30 17.69
C TRP A 215 5.26 16.99 16.35
N LYS A 216 5.48 17.80 15.31
CA LYS A 216 4.94 17.54 13.96
C LYS A 216 5.44 16.19 13.42
N PHE A 217 6.72 15.92 13.62
CA PHE A 217 7.34 14.66 13.19
C PHE A 217 6.87 13.46 14.02
N GLN A 218 6.92 13.56 15.35
CA GLN A 218 6.50 12.48 16.26
C GLN A 218 5.02 12.12 16.07
N ARG A 219 4.15 13.11 15.82
CA ARG A 219 2.72 12.85 15.55
C ARG A 219 2.50 11.95 14.33
N ILE A 220 3.27 12.13 13.26
CA ILE A 220 3.17 11.26 12.07
C ILE A 220 3.58 9.83 12.43
N ILE A 221 4.67 9.66 13.18
CA ILE A 221 5.13 8.34 13.63
C ILE A 221 4.07 7.67 14.52
N TYR A 222 3.51 8.40 15.51
CA TYR A 222 2.47 7.86 16.39
C TYR A 222 1.22 7.48 15.62
N CYS A 223 0.75 8.33 14.70
CA CYS A 223 -0.41 8.03 13.86
C CYS A 223 -0.16 6.79 13.01
N ALA A 224 1.00 6.69 12.35
CA ALA A 224 1.38 5.53 11.54
C ALA A 224 1.39 4.23 12.37
N ARG A 225 1.97 4.26 13.58
CA ARG A 225 1.97 3.10 14.49
C ARG A 225 0.55 2.68 14.89
N ILE A 226 -0.29 3.62 15.29
CA ILE A 226 -1.68 3.35 15.70
C ILE A 226 -2.48 2.77 14.53
N VAL A 227 -2.39 3.37 13.34
CA VAL A 227 -3.13 2.92 12.15
C VAL A 227 -2.63 1.54 11.68
N LEU A 228 -1.31 1.29 11.68
CA LEU A 228 -0.77 -0.03 11.34
C LEU A 228 -1.22 -1.11 12.34
N ALA A 229 -1.16 -0.82 13.64
CA ALA A 229 -1.55 -1.78 14.67
C ALA A 229 -3.06 -2.05 14.67
N THR A 230 -3.88 -1.00 14.70
CA THR A 230 -5.35 -1.13 14.72
C THR A 230 -5.89 -1.68 13.41
N GLY A 231 -5.28 -1.33 12.27
CA GLY A 231 -5.65 -1.86 10.96
C GLY A 231 -5.30 -3.35 10.83
N GLY A 232 -4.09 -3.73 11.23
CA GLY A 232 -3.71 -5.14 11.29
C GLY A 232 -4.64 -5.96 12.19
N ALA A 233 -4.97 -5.46 13.39
CA ALA A 233 -5.89 -6.12 14.31
C ALA A 233 -7.31 -6.26 13.72
N LEU A 234 -7.86 -5.19 13.15
CA LEU A 234 -9.19 -5.22 12.50
C LEU A 234 -9.23 -6.24 11.35
N TYR A 235 -8.18 -6.28 10.53
CA TYR A 235 -8.04 -7.25 9.46
C TYR A 235 -8.07 -8.68 10.02
N LEU A 236 -7.27 -9.00 11.05
CA LEU A 236 -7.26 -10.34 11.66
C LEU A 236 -8.62 -10.73 12.25
N ILE A 237 -9.29 -9.82 12.95
CA ILE A 237 -10.63 -10.05 13.52
C ILE A 237 -11.64 -10.39 12.41
N LEU A 238 -11.67 -9.63 11.32
CA LEU A 238 -12.57 -9.89 10.20
C LEU A 238 -12.30 -11.25 9.54
N ASN A 239 -11.03 -11.63 9.37
CA ASN A 239 -10.70 -12.94 8.83
C ASN A 239 -11.14 -14.07 9.76
N GLN A 240 -10.99 -13.90 11.08
CA GLN A 240 -11.42 -14.90 12.05
C GLN A 240 -12.94 -15.07 12.06
N ILE A 241 -13.70 -13.98 11.93
CA ILE A 241 -15.16 -14.01 11.79
C ILE A 241 -15.56 -14.78 10.52
N ILE A 242 -14.90 -14.51 9.38
CA ILE A 242 -15.17 -15.22 8.12
C ILE A 242 -14.86 -16.71 8.25
N LEU A 243 -13.73 -17.08 8.86
CA LEU A 243 -13.36 -18.48 9.08
C LEU A 243 -14.39 -19.19 9.97
N TYR A 244 -14.87 -18.52 11.02
CA TYR A 244 -15.92 -19.04 11.88
C TYR A 244 -17.22 -19.29 11.10
N GLU A 245 -17.67 -18.34 10.27
CA GLU A 245 -18.87 -18.54 9.44
C GLU A 245 -18.71 -19.67 8.42
N ILE A 246 -17.52 -19.81 7.80
CA ILE A 246 -17.21 -20.95 6.91
C ILE A 246 -17.33 -22.28 7.66
N GLN A 247 -16.82 -22.36 8.89
CA GLN A 247 -16.91 -23.58 9.72
C GLN A 247 -18.36 -23.91 10.07
N GLN A 248 -19.17 -22.90 10.40
CA GLN A 248 -20.57 -23.11 10.75
C GLN A 248 -21.43 -23.52 9.54
N GLN A 249 -21.12 -23.02 8.35
CA GLN A 249 -21.78 -23.37 7.09
C GLN A 249 -21.40 -24.78 6.57
N CYS A 250 -20.52 -25.53 7.27
CA CYS A 250 -20.18 -26.90 6.90
C CYS A 250 -21.38 -27.86 6.98
N LYS A 251 -22.41 -27.51 7.75
CA LYS A 251 -23.63 -28.31 7.93
C LYS A 251 -24.68 -28.08 6.84
N THR A 252 -24.56 -26.99 6.09
CA THR A 252 -25.60 -26.48 5.17
C THR A 252 -25.12 -26.41 3.73
N LEU A 253 -23.85 -26.07 3.49
CA LEU A 253 -23.28 -25.99 2.15
C LEU A 253 -22.74 -27.34 1.67
N SER A 254 -22.79 -27.56 0.35
CA SER A 254 -22.16 -28.73 -0.26
C SER A 254 -20.64 -28.72 -0.07
N SER A 255 -20.04 -29.91 0.00
CA SER A 255 -18.59 -30.09 0.18
C SER A 255 -17.77 -29.35 -0.88
N HIS A 256 -18.24 -29.31 -2.12
CA HIS A 256 -17.60 -28.60 -3.23
C HIS A 256 -17.59 -27.08 -3.03
N ILE A 257 -18.71 -26.48 -2.62
CA ILE A 257 -18.83 -25.03 -2.38
C ILE A 257 -18.00 -24.64 -1.14
N LEU A 258 -18.04 -25.44 -0.08
CA LEU A 258 -17.25 -25.22 1.12
C LEU A 258 -15.74 -25.26 0.82
N LYS A 259 -15.29 -26.25 0.04
CA LYS A 259 -13.88 -26.38 -0.37
C LYS A 259 -13.43 -25.17 -1.19
N TYR A 260 -14.29 -24.64 -2.04
CA TYR A 260 -14.04 -23.40 -2.79
C TYR A 260 -13.82 -22.21 -1.85
N HIS A 261 -14.74 -21.95 -0.91
CA HIS A 261 -14.61 -20.81 0.00
C HIS A 261 -13.41 -20.92 0.95
N ARG A 262 -13.10 -22.13 1.44
CA ARG A 262 -11.87 -22.37 2.23
C ARG A 262 -10.61 -22.08 1.42
N LYS A 263 -10.56 -22.55 0.17
CA LYS A 263 -9.42 -22.27 -0.73
C LYS A 263 -9.31 -20.76 -0.99
N ALA A 264 -10.40 -20.11 -1.38
CA ALA A 264 -10.42 -18.67 -1.67
C ALA A 264 -10.00 -17.84 -0.45
N MET A 265 -10.36 -18.25 0.76
CA MET A 265 -9.93 -17.60 1.99
C MET A 265 -8.43 -17.76 2.24
N LYS A 266 -7.92 -18.98 2.11
CA LYS A 266 -6.48 -19.27 2.22
C LYS A 266 -5.67 -18.46 1.21
N ASP A 267 -6.10 -18.43 -0.04
CA ASP A 267 -5.40 -17.72 -1.12
C ASP A 267 -5.35 -16.20 -0.82
N THR A 268 -6.46 -15.60 -0.40
CA THR A 268 -6.51 -14.18 -0.01
C THR A 268 -5.67 -13.88 1.23
N LEU A 269 -5.65 -14.75 2.23
CA LEU A 269 -4.78 -14.59 3.41
C LEU A 269 -3.30 -14.58 3.01
N ILE A 270 -2.87 -15.53 2.17
CA ILE A 270 -1.48 -15.60 1.70
C ILE A 270 -1.11 -14.35 0.92
N GLN A 271 -1.95 -13.91 -0.02
CA GLN A 271 -1.72 -12.69 -0.80
C GLN A 271 -1.55 -11.47 0.12
N ASN A 272 -2.41 -11.32 1.12
CA ASN A 272 -2.38 -10.16 2.01
C ASN A 272 -1.25 -10.22 3.03
N VAL A 273 -0.82 -11.40 3.48
CA VAL A 273 0.39 -11.55 4.32
C VAL A 273 1.63 -11.15 3.53
N ILE A 274 1.77 -11.61 2.29
CA ILE A 274 2.88 -11.21 1.40
C ILE A 274 2.86 -9.69 1.20
N LEU A 275 1.69 -9.14 0.86
CA LEU A 275 1.54 -7.70 0.67
C LEU A 275 1.90 -6.92 1.96
N PHE A 276 1.41 -7.37 3.11
CA PHE A 276 1.69 -6.75 4.41
C PHE A 276 3.18 -6.75 4.74
N LEU A 277 3.90 -7.86 4.50
CA LEU A 277 5.34 -7.93 4.75
C LEU A 277 6.10 -6.85 3.97
N PHE A 278 5.80 -6.67 2.69
CA PHE A 278 6.47 -5.67 1.86
C PHE A 278 6.05 -4.24 2.23
N LEU A 279 4.77 -4.02 2.56
CA LEU A 279 4.27 -2.69 2.90
C LEU A 279 4.61 -2.23 4.32
N ALA A 280 4.75 -3.14 5.28
CA ALA A 280 5.01 -2.82 6.69
C ALA A 280 6.51 -2.72 7.00
N LEU A 281 7.34 -3.50 6.28
CA LEU A 281 8.78 -3.53 6.52
C LEU A 281 9.43 -2.17 6.25
N ALA A 282 9.01 -1.46 5.21
CA ALA A 282 9.53 -0.14 4.90
C ALA A 282 9.23 0.90 5.99
N PRO A 283 7.97 1.16 6.39
CA PRO A 283 7.66 2.02 7.54
C PRO A 283 8.39 1.61 8.81
N PHE A 284 8.52 0.32 9.10
CA PHE A 284 9.27 -0.16 10.27
C PHE A 284 10.74 0.26 10.22
N ILE A 285 11.41 0.03 9.09
CA ILE A 285 12.81 0.44 8.89
C ILE A 285 12.97 1.96 8.96
N GLN A 286 12.05 2.72 8.36
CA GLN A 286 12.11 4.19 8.39
C GLN A 286 11.90 4.74 9.81
N ILE A 287 10.96 4.17 10.57
CA ILE A 287 10.76 4.51 11.99
C ILE A 287 12.01 4.15 12.79
N TRP A 288 12.61 2.98 12.55
CA TRP A 288 13.86 2.59 13.20
C TRP A 288 14.99 3.58 12.90
N ASN A 289 15.16 3.97 11.63
CA ASN A 289 16.16 4.95 11.21
C ASN A 289 15.96 6.33 11.85
N ALA A 290 14.71 6.72 12.12
CA ALA A 290 14.39 7.99 12.77
C ALA A 290 14.92 8.11 14.22
N TYR A 291 15.19 6.98 14.90
CA TYR A 291 15.71 6.97 16.28
C TYR A 291 17.20 6.59 16.37
N LYS A 292 17.91 6.48 15.25
CA LYS A 292 19.37 6.25 15.23
C LYS A 292 20.14 7.52 15.61
N THR A 293 21.41 7.36 16.00
CA THR A 293 22.27 8.51 16.30
C THR A 293 22.67 9.27 15.03
N PRO A 294 22.90 10.60 15.10
CA PRO A 294 23.24 11.42 13.94
C PRO A 294 24.45 10.95 13.13
N GLU A 295 25.40 10.27 13.78
CA GLU A 295 26.63 9.79 13.18
C GLU A 295 26.43 8.53 12.31
N GLU A 296 25.33 7.79 12.49
CA GLU A 296 25.07 6.55 11.76
C GLU A 296 24.64 6.80 10.31
N ASP A 297 25.32 6.15 9.35
CA ASP A 297 24.92 6.17 7.94
C ASP A 297 23.69 5.25 7.72
N THR A 298 22.53 5.86 7.47
CA THR A 298 21.26 5.17 7.24
C THR A 298 20.92 5.02 5.75
N ILE A 299 21.79 5.51 4.85
CA ILE A 299 21.49 5.68 3.42
C ILE A 299 21.08 4.35 2.78
N ASN A 300 21.94 3.34 2.89
CA ASN A 300 21.72 2.04 2.26
C ASN A 300 20.45 1.36 2.80
N LEU A 301 20.18 1.53 4.09
CA LEU A 301 19.03 0.94 4.76
C LEU A 301 17.72 1.63 4.32
N THR A 302 17.73 2.95 4.17
CA THR A 302 16.62 3.74 3.62
C THR A 302 16.35 3.40 2.16
N ILE A 303 17.40 3.24 1.34
CA ILE A 303 17.29 2.80 -0.06
C ILE A 303 16.65 1.40 -0.10
N ALA A 304 17.19 0.44 0.65
CA ALA A 304 16.67 -0.92 0.70
C ALA A 304 15.19 -0.96 1.13
N ALA A 305 14.82 -0.19 2.16
CA ALA A 305 13.44 -0.07 2.61
C ALA A 305 12.53 0.44 1.48
N ASN A 306 12.92 1.50 0.77
CA ASN A 306 12.11 2.03 -0.31
C ASN A 306 12.03 1.05 -1.51
N LEU A 307 13.11 0.31 -1.82
CA LEU A 307 13.10 -0.72 -2.88
C LEU A 307 12.11 -1.84 -2.56
N ILE A 308 12.12 -2.33 -1.31
CA ILE A 308 11.16 -3.33 -0.83
C ILE A 308 9.74 -2.77 -0.97
N PHE A 309 9.51 -1.53 -0.54
CA PHE A 309 8.21 -0.89 -0.61
C PHE A 309 7.66 -0.83 -2.05
N VAL A 310 8.46 -0.32 -2.99
CA VAL A 310 8.09 -0.20 -4.42
C VAL A 310 7.84 -1.57 -5.04
N SER A 311 8.55 -2.60 -4.59
CA SER A 311 8.38 -3.96 -5.11
C SER A 311 7.10 -4.67 -4.63
N ALA A 312 6.40 -4.17 -3.61
CA ALA A 312 5.21 -4.81 -3.01
C ALA A 312 4.13 -5.33 -3.98
N PRO A 313 3.81 -4.65 -5.11
CA PRO A 313 2.78 -5.11 -6.04
C PRO A 313 3.20 -6.36 -6.81
N ILE A 314 4.49 -6.56 -7.06
CA ILE A 314 5.03 -7.67 -7.86
C ILE A 314 4.73 -9.04 -7.22
N PRO A 315 5.19 -9.35 -5.99
CA PRO A 315 4.96 -10.66 -5.38
C PRO A 315 3.48 -10.89 -5.10
N CYS A 316 2.70 -9.84 -4.79
CA CYS A 316 1.26 -9.93 -4.62
C CYS A 316 0.57 -10.39 -5.92
N THR A 317 0.88 -9.74 -7.04
CA THR A 317 0.29 -10.07 -8.34
C THR A 317 0.73 -11.44 -8.86
N LEU A 318 2.01 -11.80 -8.70
CA LEU A 318 2.48 -13.15 -9.04
C LEU A 318 1.75 -14.22 -8.21
N THR A 319 1.55 -13.97 -6.92
CA THR A 319 0.81 -14.88 -6.05
C THR A 319 -0.63 -15.09 -6.52
N VAL A 320 -1.33 -14.03 -6.95
CA VAL A 320 -2.67 -14.14 -7.54
C VAL A 320 -2.66 -15.02 -8.80
N ILE A 321 -1.70 -14.79 -9.70
CA ILE A 321 -1.57 -15.54 -10.95
C ILE A 321 -1.35 -17.04 -10.67
N PHE A 322 -0.45 -17.38 -9.73
CA PHE A 322 -0.11 -18.77 -9.43
C PHE A 322 -1.12 -19.52 -8.54
N GLN A 323 -1.92 -18.80 -7.74
CA GLN A 323 -2.95 -19.44 -6.91
C GLN A 323 -4.22 -19.76 -7.70
N ASN A 324 -4.53 -18.94 -8.71
CA ASN A 324 -5.68 -19.17 -9.57
C ASN A 324 -5.39 -20.30 -10.57
N SER A 325 -6.13 -21.40 -10.45
CA SER A 325 -5.97 -22.55 -11.33
C SER A 325 -6.28 -22.23 -12.78
N SER A 326 -7.25 -21.35 -13.04
CA SER A 326 -7.67 -20.98 -14.40
C SER A 326 -6.59 -20.15 -15.09
N TYR A 327 -6.03 -19.16 -14.40
CA TYR A 327 -4.87 -18.40 -14.90
C TYR A 327 -3.68 -19.30 -15.22
N ARG A 328 -3.36 -20.27 -14.36
CA ARG A 328 -2.29 -21.24 -14.63
C ARG A 328 -2.59 -22.13 -15.82
N GLU A 329 -3.79 -22.68 -15.92
CA GLU A 329 -4.20 -23.51 -17.06
C GLU A 329 -4.11 -22.73 -18.38
N PHE A 330 -4.53 -21.46 -18.38
CA PHE A 330 -4.37 -20.56 -19.52
C PHE A 330 -2.88 -20.37 -19.88
N ILE A 331 -2.03 -20.05 -18.90
CA ILE A 331 -0.59 -19.88 -19.09
C ILE A 331 0.05 -21.16 -19.67
N PHE A 332 -0.20 -22.32 -19.06
CA PHE A 332 0.36 -23.59 -19.52
C PHE A 332 -0.14 -23.98 -20.92
N SER A 333 -1.41 -23.70 -21.25
CA SER A 333 -1.95 -23.95 -22.60
C SER A 333 -1.29 -23.09 -23.68
N LYS A 334 -0.84 -21.88 -23.34
CA LYS A 334 -0.16 -20.97 -24.29
C LYS A 334 1.35 -21.19 -24.39
N ILE A 335 2.00 -21.69 -23.33
CA ILE A 335 3.44 -22.00 -23.32
C ILE A 335 3.73 -23.38 -23.96
N GLY A 336 2.70 -24.13 -24.35
CA GLY A 336 2.86 -25.43 -25.03
C GLY A 336 3.10 -26.61 -24.09
N PHE A 337 2.84 -26.45 -22.78
CA PHE A 337 2.77 -27.57 -21.85
C PHE A 337 1.36 -28.21 -21.89
N GLN A 338 0.98 -28.71 -23.06
CA GLN A 338 -0.08 -29.71 -23.20
C GLN A 338 0.58 -31.02 -23.58
N ASP A 339 0.86 -31.84 -22.57
CA ASP A 339 0.38 -33.23 -22.55
C ASP A 339 0.79 -33.91 -21.25
N ARG A 340 -0.18 -34.05 -20.34
CA ARG A 340 -0.36 -35.28 -19.57
C ARG A 340 -1.81 -35.35 -19.15
N GLU A 341 -2.53 -36.14 -19.92
CA GLU A 341 -3.82 -36.74 -19.64
C GLU A 341 -4.21 -36.63 -18.16
N ARG A 342 -5.26 -35.85 -17.88
CA ARG A 342 -6.19 -36.28 -16.84
C ARG A 342 -6.77 -37.58 -17.36
N THR A 343 -6.21 -38.72 -16.93
CA THR A 343 -6.84 -40.03 -17.03
C THR A 343 -8.27 -39.87 -16.53
N ARG A 344 -9.16 -39.78 -17.50
CA ARG A 344 -10.59 -39.98 -17.40
C ARG A 344 -10.74 -41.41 -16.91
N ILE A 345 -10.91 -41.59 -15.60
CA ILE A 345 -11.44 -42.84 -15.07
C ILE A 345 -12.93 -42.83 -15.46
N ASP A 346 -13.19 -43.08 -16.73
CA ASP A 346 -14.42 -43.71 -17.20
C ASP A 346 -14.22 -45.20 -16.92
N SER A 347 -14.42 -45.61 -15.66
CA SER A 347 -14.78 -46.99 -15.38
C SER A 347 -16.29 -47.08 -15.54
N THR A 348 -16.69 -47.27 -16.79
CA THR A 348 -17.91 -47.95 -17.18
C THR A 348 -18.13 -49.20 -16.33
N HIS A 349 -18.93 -49.08 -15.28
CA HIS A 349 -19.71 -50.20 -14.76
C HIS A 349 -21.17 -49.99 -15.15
N HIS A 350 -21.44 -50.16 -16.43
CA HIS A 350 -22.70 -50.75 -16.87
C HIS A 350 -22.51 -52.26 -16.84
N VAL A 351 -23.11 -52.94 -15.87
CA VAL A 351 -23.45 -54.35 -16.00
C VAL A 351 -24.93 -54.38 -16.41
N PRO A 352 -25.27 -54.95 -17.58
CA PRO A 352 -26.64 -55.08 -18.04
C PRO A 352 -27.33 -56.29 -17.41
N ASN A 353 -28.63 -56.09 -17.13
CA ASN A 353 -29.72 -57.03 -16.76
C ASN A 353 -29.54 -57.94 -15.55
#